data_AF-A0A7J4FIV9-F1
#
_entry.id   AF-A0A7J4FIV9-F1
#
_cell.length_a   1.000
_cell.length_b   1.000
_cell.length_c   1.000
_cell.angle_alpha   90.00
_cell.angle_beta   90.00
_cell.angle_gamma   90.00
#
_symmetry.space_group_name_H-M   'P 1'
#
loop_
_entity.id
_entity.type
_entity.pdbx_description
1 polymer ?
#
loop_
_entity_poly.entity_id
_entity_poly.type
_entity_poly.pdbx_seq_one_letter_code
_entity_poly.pdbx_strand_id
1 'polypeptide(L)'
;MMERKSETREFKSGFTWRSYLAILYAIFIYTPAVIWLSLVTVGIRLVVPITLSTLILFVEFARISGKPLSKHESFIIMSLTGQATGIIFTNLIYRLFFVHSDIAEYFKIADKVPYWWAPPRSSSVWIFRTFLHADWIIPITIALLANILSIISGLSLGLFARELFIEKEGLPFPMQQVHARAVITLTEREEESMNIFAVTTIIGFIYGLILYAIPFVSEAMGVPGRFIPIPWFDFWYYVQRFFPGASFGIGTDILLIVSGLVLPFPVVLGMFIGSFFIYFIANWLLVHFGWTLWATRYTPGMNIRMILRESTLSWLAMPLIGIGIAAGLLPIFLRARDFSSAVRSMFQSKIDESEVRISGARFSIRLALLFFFASAAGATVLLWVLIPDAPIWFFLPLIVIWPIIDTLISVRMIGVTGVGFDIPYLTQMAIYSSGYKGYDLWFAPIIITEGTQWCVNFKMCQLTETSIISYLKAWVLTMPLSIIVSFISVSVFWNIAPIPSA
;
A
#
# COMPACT_ATOMS: atom_id res chain seq x y z
N MET A 1 -12.12 24.36 -22.37
CA MET A 1 -11.83 25.43 -21.40
C MET A 1 -13.15 26.11 -21.11
N MET A 2 -13.88 25.63 -20.12
CA MET A 2 -15.16 26.18 -19.65
C MET A 2 -14.89 26.67 -18.23
N GLU A 3 -15.16 27.95 -17.98
CA GLU A 3 -15.08 28.58 -16.67
C GLU A 3 -15.93 27.81 -15.65
N ARG A 4 -15.27 27.05 -14.77
CA ARG A 4 -15.89 26.64 -13.50
C ARG A 4 -15.92 27.87 -12.60
N LYS A 5 -17.05 28.57 -12.61
CA LYS A 5 -17.44 29.43 -11.49
C LYS A 5 -17.21 28.66 -10.19
N SER A 6 -16.40 29.22 -9.32
CA SER A 6 -16.09 28.67 -8.00
C SER A 6 -17.30 28.82 -7.08
N GLU A 7 -18.25 27.91 -7.21
CA GLU A 7 -19.21 27.67 -6.14
C GLU A 7 -18.43 27.20 -4.91
N THR A 8 -18.66 27.84 -3.76
CA THR A 8 -18.20 27.36 -2.46
C THR A 8 -18.74 25.94 -2.26
N ARG A 9 -17.91 24.93 -2.52
CA ARG A 9 -18.28 23.53 -2.32
C ARG A 9 -18.49 23.29 -0.83
N GLU A 10 -19.74 23.02 -0.45
CA GLU A 10 -20.08 22.71 0.92
C GLU A 10 -19.68 21.25 1.23
N PHE A 11 -18.70 21.07 2.11
CA PHE A 11 -18.23 19.74 2.52
C PHE A 11 -19.21 19.12 3.52
N LYS A 12 -19.78 17.96 3.18
CA LYS A 12 -20.78 17.28 4.03
C LYS A 12 -20.18 16.08 4.78
N SER A 13 -20.80 15.74 5.91
CA SER A 13 -20.40 14.56 6.68
C SER A 13 -20.87 13.28 5.97
N GLY A 14 -19.93 12.37 5.69
CA GLY A 14 -20.24 11.02 5.21
C GLY A 14 -20.37 9.99 6.33
N PHE A 15 -19.85 10.30 7.52
CA PHE A 15 -19.93 9.43 8.68
C PHE A 15 -21.32 9.50 9.31
N THR A 16 -22.14 8.52 8.96
CA THR A 16 -23.48 8.27 9.50
C THR A 16 -23.55 6.86 10.07
N TRP A 17 -24.61 6.57 10.84
CA TRP A 17 -24.86 5.21 11.34
C TRP A 17 -24.93 4.17 10.21
N ARG A 18 -25.47 4.54 9.04
CA ARG A 18 -25.55 3.68 7.86
C ARG A 18 -24.16 3.32 7.33
N SER A 19 -23.29 4.33 7.18
CA SER A 19 -21.89 4.11 6.75
C SER A 19 -21.12 3.28 7.77
N TYR A 20 -21.37 3.49 9.07
CA TYR A 20 -20.72 2.75 10.14
C TYR A 20 -21.14 1.28 10.14
N LEU A 21 -22.44 0.98 10.00
CA LEU A 21 -22.95 -0.39 9.88
C LEU A 21 -22.34 -1.15 8.70
N ALA A 22 -22.15 -0.49 7.56
CA ALA A 22 -21.48 -1.10 6.40
C ALA A 22 -20.02 -1.47 6.68
N ILE A 23 -19.31 -0.60 7.42
CA ILE A 23 -17.93 -0.88 7.83
C ILE A 23 -17.90 -2.00 8.86
N LEU A 24 -18.82 -2.03 9.83
CA LEU A 24 -18.96 -3.13 10.78
C LEU A 24 -19.20 -4.46 10.07
N TYR A 25 -20.15 -4.49 9.12
CA TYR A 25 -20.42 -5.65 8.28
C TYR A 25 -19.12 -6.15 7.63
N ALA A 26 -18.36 -5.25 7.00
CA ALA A 26 -17.13 -5.65 6.34
C ALA A 26 -16.07 -6.16 7.32
N ILE A 27 -15.91 -5.52 8.47
CA ILE A 27 -14.94 -5.94 9.49
C ILE A 27 -15.32 -7.33 10.03
N PHE A 28 -16.57 -7.57 10.43
CA PHE A 28 -16.94 -8.84 11.05
C PHE A 28 -17.01 -10.01 10.06
N ILE A 29 -17.41 -9.77 8.81
CA ILE A 29 -17.63 -10.85 7.83
C ILE A 29 -16.39 -11.08 6.97
N TYR A 30 -15.77 -10.02 6.45
CA TYR A 30 -14.63 -10.19 5.55
C TYR A 30 -13.31 -10.38 6.29
N THR A 31 -13.10 -9.85 7.50
CA THR A 31 -11.80 -10.03 8.18
C THR A 31 -11.44 -11.50 8.39
N PRO A 32 -12.33 -12.38 8.92
CA PRO A 32 -12.01 -13.81 9.05
C PRO A 32 -11.74 -14.47 7.69
N ALA A 33 -12.54 -14.15 6.67
CA ALA A 33 -12.38 -14.71 5.33
C ALA A 33 -11.05 -14.28 4.67
N VAL A 34 -10.66 -13.01 4.83
CA VAL A 34 -9.39 -12.47 4.34
C VAL A 34 -8.22 -13.10 5.04
N ILE A 35 -8.27 -13.23 6.38
CA ILE A 35 -7.22 -13.90 7.15
C ILE A 35 -7.06 -15.33 6.64
N TRP A 36 -8.15 -16.10 6.55
CA TRP A 36 -8.10 -17.47 6.07
C TRP A 36 -7.52 -17.56 4.64
N LEU A 37 -7.98 -16.73 3.72
CA LEU A 37 -7.45 -16.68 2.36
C LEU A 37 -5.97 -16.28 2.34
N SER A 38 -5.53 -15.34 3.17
CA SER A 38 -4.13 -14.93 3.26
C SER A 38 -3.20 -16.04 3.78
N LEU A 39 -3.75 -16.96 4.57
CA LEU A 39 -3.02 -18.11 5.12
C LEU A 39 -2.99 -19.30 4.16
N VAL A 40 -4.08 -19.54 3.42
CA VAL A 40 -4.21 -20.68 2.50
C VAL A 40 -3.66 -20.37 1.11
N THR A 41 -3.74 -19.11 0.68
CA THR A 41 -3.32 -18.69 -0.66
C THR A 41 -2.15 -17.72 -0.58
N VAL A 42 -1.14 -17.94 -1.41
CA VAL A 42 0.02 -17.03 -1.49
C VAL A 42 -0.30 -15.90 -2.45
N GLY A 43 -0.37 -14.67 -1.93
CA GLY A 43 -0.35 -13.44 -2.73
C GLY A 43 -1.68 -12.88 -3.19
N ILE A 44 -2.83 -13.42 -2.75
CA ILE A 44 -4.14 -12.85 -3.08
C ILE A 44 -4.45 -11.68 -2.11
N ARG A 45 -4.68 -10.48 -2.66
CA ARG A 45 -5.12 -9.30 -1.90
C ARG A 45 -6.58 -8.97 -2.25
N LEU A 46 -7.49 -9.16 -1.30
CA LEU A 46 -8.93 -8.95 -1.50
C LEU A 46 -9.45 -7.55 -1.17
N VAL A 47 -8.56 -6.59 -0.90
CA VAL A 47 -8.95 -5.24 -0.46
C VAL A 47 -9.93 -4.58 -1.44
N VAL A 48 -9.62 -4.58 -2.75
CA VAL A 48 -10.47 -3.95 -3.77
C VAL A 48 -11.82 -4.66 -3.94
N PRO A 49 -11.88 -6.01 -4.09
CA PRO A 49 -13.15 -6.73 -4.13
C PRO A 49 -14.05 -6.49 -2.91
N ILE A 50 -13.50 -6.48 -1.70
CA ILE A 50 -14.26 -6.28 -0.46
C ILE A 50 -14.88 -4.89 -0.44
N THR A 51 -14.07 -3.89 -0.78
CA THR A 51 -14.47 -2.50 -0.82
C THR A 51 -15.63 -2.25 -1.78
N LEU A 52 -15.53 -2.75 -3.02
CA LEU A 52 -16.58 -2.56 -4.03
C LEU A 52 -17.82 -3.40 -3.75
N SER A 53 -17.65 -4.65 -3.32
CA SER A 53 -18.78 -5.55 -3.02
C SER A 53 -19.62 -5.01 -1.86
N THR A 54 -18.97 -4.56 -0.78
CA THR A 54 -19.66 -3.94 0.36
C THR A 54 -20.41 -2.68 -0.07
N LEU A 55 -19.76 -1.82 -0.86
CA LEU A 55 -20.38 -0.60 -1.35
C LEU A 55 -21.63 -0.90 -2.17
N ILE A 56 -21.54 -1.78 -3.18
CA ILE A 56 -22.66 -2.13 -4.05
C ILE A 56 -23.82 -2.71 -3.22
N LEU A 57 -23.54 -3.65 -2.32
CA LEU A 57 -24.54 -4.27 -1.47
C LEU A 57 -25.29 -3.25 -0.59
N PHE A 58 -24.57 -2.33 0.07
CA PHE A 58 -25.20 -1.32 0.92
C PHE A 58 -25.91 -0.22 0.12
N VAL A 59 -25.43 0.13 -1.07
CA VAL A 59 -26.12 1.03 -2.00
C VAL A 59 -27.47 0.45 -2.43
N GLU A 60 -27.51 -0.84 -2.79
CA GLU A 60 -28.75 -1.49 -3.21
C GLU A 60 -29.71 -1.69 -2.03
N PHE A 61 -29.25 -2.11 -0.85
CA PHE A 61 -30.10 -2.21 0.35
C PHE A 61 -30.71 -0.87 0.76
N ALA A 62 -29.91 0.20 0.76
CA ALA A 62 -30.40 1.53 1.08
C ALA A 62 -31.44 2.03 0.08
N ARG A 63 -31.30 1.68 -1.20
CA ARG A 63 -32.30 2.00 -2.23
C ARG A 63 -33.59 1.24 -2.04
N ILE A 64 -33.53 -0.08 -1.83
CA ILE A 64 -34.73 -0.90 -1.58
C ILE A 64 -35.46 -0.39 -0.33
N SER A 65 -34.73 0.12 0.65
CA SER A 65 -35.28 0.76 1.87
C SER A 65 -35.85 2.18 1.64
N GLY A 66 -35.88 2.68 0.39
CA GLY A 66 -36.42 3.98 0.02
C GLY A 66 -35.55 5.20 0.40
N LYS A 67 -34.33 4.99 0.90
CA LYS A 67 -33.43 6.06 1.36
C LYS A 67 -32.02 5.84 0.80
N PRO A 68 -31.75 6.22 -0.46
CA PRO A 68 -30.46 5.96 -1.11
C PRO A 68 -29.30 6.59 -0.32
N LEU A 69 -28.12 5.96 -0.42
CA LEU A 69 -26.90 6.48 0.19
C LEU A 69 -26.41 7.72 -0.54
N SER A 70 -25.91 8.69 0.22
CA SER A 70 -25.22 9.83 -0.36
C SER A 70 -23.81 9.46 -0.84
N LYS A 71 -23.28 10.20 -1.81
CA LYS A 71 -21.87 10.08 -2.26
C LYS A 71 -20.86 10.14 -1.10
N HIS A 72 -21.17 10.94 -0.06
CA HIS A 72 -20.34 11.08 1.13
C HIS A 72 -20.29 9.80 1.96
N GLU A 73 -21.45 9.18 2.22
CA GLU A 73 -21.55 7.89 2.92
C GLU A 73 -20.86 6.79 2.13
N SER A 74 -21.12 6.72 0.82
CA SER A 74 -20.53 5.73 -0.08
C SER A 74 -19.00 5.83 -0.15
N PHE A 75 -18.44 7.05 -0.12
CA PHE A 75 -16.99 7.23 -0.03
C PHE A 75 -16.42 6.71 1.29
N ILE A 76 -17.08 6.97 2.42
CA ILE A 76 -16.65 6.47 3.74
C ILE A 76 -16.67 4.94 3.77
N ILE A 77 -17.72 4.33 3.22
CA ILE A 77 -17.81 2.88 3.08
C ILE A 77 -16.67 2.36 2.21
N MET A 78 -16.47 2.95 1.03
CA MET A 78 -15.45 2.49 0.10
C MET A 78 -14.03 2.59 0.70
N SER A 79 -13.71 3.70 1.35
CA SER A 79 -12.36 3.96 1.87
C SER A 79 -12.01 3.14 3.12
N LEU A 80 -12.98 2.83 3.98
CA LEU A 80 -12.71 2.21 5.28
C LEU A 80 -12.99 0.70 5.35
N THR A 81 -13.80 0.16 4.45
CA THR A 81 -14.02 -1.30 4.35
C THR A 81 -12.72 -2.05 4.03
N GLY A 82 -11.78 -1.41 3.33
CA GLY A 82 -10.46 -1.96 3.06
C GLY A 82 -9.58 -2.15 4.31
N GLN A 83 -9.99 -1.65 5.48
CA GLN A 83 -9.30 -1.88 6.74
C GLN A 83 -9.52 -3.32 7.29
N ALA A 84 -10.51 -4.06 6.78
CA ALA A 84 -10.86 -5.42 7.19
C ALA A 84 -9.84 -6.48 6.69
N THR A 85 -8.57 -6.36 7.10
CA THR A 85 -7.45 -7.16 6.56
C THR A 85 -6.73 -8.02 7.60
N GLY A 86 -6.85 -7.71 8.89
CA GLY A 86 -6.28 -8.52 9.97
C GLY A 86 -4.75 -8.64 10.00
N ILE A 87 -4.04 -7.64 9.45
CA ILE A 87 -2.60 -7.72 9.17
C ILE A 87 -1.76 -7.89 10.43
N ILE A 88 -2.10 -7.21 11.54
CA ILE A 88 -1.25 -7.14 12.74
C ILE A 88 -1.06 -8.53 13.36
N PHE A 89 -2.15 -9.22 13.71
CA PHE A 89 -2.07 -10.52 14.38
C PHE A 89 -1.60 -11.63 13.45
N THR A 90 -1.94 -11.56 12.15
CA THR A 90 -1.41 -12.49 11.14
C THR A 90 0.11 -12.38 11.03
N ASN A 91 0.65 -11.15 11.08
CA ASN A 91 2.10 -10.94 11.10
C ASN A 91 2.73 -11.50 12.39
N LEU A 92 2.11 -11.32 13.56
CA LEU A 92 2.62 -11.90 14.81
C LEU A 92 2.72 -13.44 14.75
N ILE A 93 1.71 -14.12 14.18
CA ILE A 93 1.78 -15.57 13.94
C ILE A 93 2.94 -15.91 12.99
N TYR A 94 3.11 -15.16 11.90
CA TYR A 94 4.24 -15.36 11.00
C TYR A 94 5.59 -15.22 11.71
N ARG A 95 5.74 -14.25 12.61
CA ARG A 95 6.98 -14.08 13.40
C ARG A 95 7.22 -15.27 14.33
N LEU A 96 6.18 -15.76 14.99
CA LEU A 96 6.27 -16.95 15.82
C LEU A 96 6.65 -18.20 15.01
N PHE A 97 6.03 -18.38 13.84
CA PHE A 97 6.39 -19.43 12.88
C PHE A 97 7.86 -19.31 12.45
N PHE A 98 8.34 -18.11 12.13
CA PHE A 98 9.72 -17.90 11.69
C PHE A 98 10.73 -18.39 12.75
N VAL A 99 10.49 -18.11 14.03
CA VAL A 99 11.33 -18.59 15.15
C VAL A 99 11.39 -20.13 15.22
N HIS A 100 10.30 -20.81 14.86
CA HIS A 100 10.18 -22.28 14.90
C HIS A 100 10.47 -22.95 13.55
N SER A 101 10.79 -22.18 12.51
CA SER A 101 10.95 -22.71 11.16
C SER A 101 12.31 -23.39 10.95
N ASP A 102 12.32 -24.47 10.16
CA ASP A 102 13.54 -25.19 9.77
C ASP A 102 14.55 -24.28 9.08
N ILE A 103 14.08 -23.23 8.39
CA ILE A 103 14.97 -22.28 7.70
C ILE A 103 15.75 -21.44 8.71
N ALA A 104 15.10 -20.97 9.78
CA ALA A 104 15.77 -20.20 10.82
C ALA A 104 16.78 -21.07 11.59
N GLU A 105 16.48 -22.37 11.74
CA GLU A 105 17.39 -23.35 12.32
C GLU A 105 18.59 -23.64 11.40
N TYR A 106 18.34 -23.88 10.10
CA TYR A 106 19.37 -24.09 9.09
C TYR A 106 20.37 -22.93 9.01
N PHE A 107 19.87 -21.68 9.06
CA PHE A 107 20.72 -20.50 9.08
C PHE A 107 21.30 -20.16 10.46
N LYS A 108 20.98 -20.92 11.52
CA LYS A 108 21.41 -20.67 12.91
C LYS A 108 21.05 -19.27 13.41
N ILE A 109 19.83 -18.82 13.08
CA ILE A 109 19.25 -17.53 13.46
C ILE A 109 18.14 -17.72 14.49
N ALA A 110 17.53 -18.91 14.59
CA ALA A 110 16.38 -19.18 15.47
C ALA A 110 16.57 -18.69 16.92
N ASP A 111 17.73 -18.97 17.53
CA ASP A 111 18.04 -18.56 18.92
C ASP A 111 18.54 -17.11 19.04
N LYS A 112 18.75 -16.42 17.92
CA LYS A 112 19.22 -15.03 17.84
C LYS A 112 18.08 -14.04 17.65
N VAL A 113 16.86 -14.53 17.53
CA VAL A 113 15.67 -13.68 17.38
C VAL A 113 15.37 -13.01 18.73
N PRO A 114 15.27 -11.67 18.78
CA PRO A 114 14.99 -10.97 20.03
C PRO A 114 13.59 -11.28 20.59
N TYR A 115 13.49 -11.41 21.92
CA TYR A 115 12.24 -11.69 22.64
C TYR A 115 11.15 -10.62 22.40
N TRP A 116 11.56 -9.41 22.03
CA TRP A 116 10.66 -8.30 21.75
C TRP A 116 10.03 -8.37 20.35
N TRP A 117 10.57 -9.19 19.44
CA TRP A 117 10.01 -9.39 18.10
C TRP A 117 9.00 -10.55 18.06
N ALA A 118 9.32 -11.64 18.74
CA ALA A 118 8.47 -12.82 18.91
C ALA A 118 8.80 -13.56 20.22
N PRO A 119 7.85 -14.34 20.77
CA PRO A 119 8.13 -15.23 21.90
C PRO A 119 9.26 -16.23 21.59
N PRO A 120 10.12 -16.56 22.57
CA PRO A 120 11.24 -17.48 22.38
C PRO A 120 10.77 -18.93 22.16
N ARG A 121 11.62 -19.79 21.58
CA ARG A 121 11.32 -21.23 21.35
C ARG A 121 10.99 -22.00 22.63
N SER A 122 11.56 -21.59 23.77
CA SER A 122 11.26 -22.19 25.08
C SER A 122 9.88 -21.84 25.61
N SER A 123 9.16 -20.91 24.97
CA SER A 123 7.84 -20.48 25.40
C SER A 123 6.78 -21.55 25.16
N SER A 124 5.90 -21.73 26.13
CA SER A 124 4.74 -22.65 26.02
C SER A 124 3.67 -22.15 25.03
N VAL A 125 3.81 -20.91 24.54
CA VAL A 125 2.91 -20.27 23.58
C VAL A 125 2.72 -21.09 22.30
N TRP A 126 3.79 -21.72 21.80
CA TRP A 126 3.73 -22.56 20.60
C TRP A 126 2.78 -23.75 20.77
N ILE A 127 2.77 -24.33 21.97
CA ILE A 127 1.98 -25.51 22.32
C ILE A 127 0.53 -25.13 22.61
N PHE A 128 0.33 -24.11 23.47
CA PHE A 128 -1.00 -23.69 23.91
C PHE A 128 -1.78 -22.90 22.85
N ARG A 129 -1.10 -22.39 21.83
CA ARG A 129 -1.72 -21.69 20.68
C ARG A 129 -2.65 -20.56 21.13
N THR A 130 -2.12 -19.73 22.02
CA THR A 130 -2.85 -18.61 22.62
C THR A 130 -2.04 -17.32 22.58
N PHE A 131 -2.72 -16.21 22.32
CA PHE A 131 -2.15 -14.87 22.50
C PHE A 131 -2.22 -14.38 23.95
N LEU A 132 -3.02 -15.03 24.80
CA LEU A 132 -3.18 -14.69 26.21
C LEU A 132 -2.05 -15.33 27.04
N HIS A 133 -0.82 -14.95 26.74
CA HIS A 133 0.38 -15.38 27.47
C HIS A 133 1.30 -14.17 27.71
N ALA A 134 2.02 -14.16 28.83
CA ALA A 134 2.87 -13.03 29.23
C ALA A 134 3.95 -12.71 28.17
N ASP A 135 4.51 -13.73 27.53
CA ASP A 135 5.54 -13.58 26.48
C ASP A 135 5.07 -12.79 25.25
N TRP A 136 3.75 -12.65 25.04
CA TRP A 136 3.20 -11.83 23.96
C TRP A 136 3.09 -10.35 24.29
N ILE A 137 3.14 -9.97 25.58
CA ILE A 137 2.92 -8.58 26.00
C ILE A 137 3.90 -7.65 25.30
N ILE A 138 5.19 -8.01 25.27
CA ILE A 138 6.24 -7.15 24.69
C ILE A 138 6.11 -7.07 23.16
N PRO A 139 6.05 -8.19 22.40
CA PRO A 139 5.85 -8.12 20.94
C PRO A 139 4.58 -7.40 20.50
N ILE A 140 3.45 -7.62 21.18
CA ILE A 140 2.20 -6.94 20.87
C ILE A 140 2.33 -5.44 21.15
N THR A 141 2.90 -5.05 22.29
CA THR A 141 3.06 -3.63 22.66
C THR A 141 3.93 -2.89 21.64
N ILE A 142 5.04 -3.49 21.21
CA ILE A 142 5.93 -2.89 20.21
C ILE A 142 5.25 -2.80 18.85
N ALA A 143 4.53 -3.85 18.43
CA ALA A 143 3.79 -3.83 17.18
C ALA A 143 2.71 -2.72 17.15
N LEU A 144 1.96 -2.56 18.25
CA LEU A 144 0.96 -1.51 18.39
C LEU A 144 1.59 -0.12 18.45
N LEU A 145 2.66 0.06 19.23
CA LEU A 145 3.37 1.33 19.32
C LEU A 145 3.95 1.74 17.96
N ALA A 146 4.61 0.82 17.25
CA ALA A 146 5.14 1.07 15.92
C ALA A 146 4.04 1.41 14.92
N ASN A 147 2.87 0.77 15.02
CA ASN A 147 1.71 1.08 14.20
C ASN A 147 1.17 2.49 14.48
N ILE A 148 1.02 2.87 15.76
CA ILE A 148 0.58 4.22 16.17
C ILE A 148 1.55 5.29 15.66
N LEU A 149 2.86 5.10 15.87
CA LEU A 149 3.88 6.03 15.36
C LEU A 149 3.83 6.15 13.83
N SER A 150 3.63 5.04 13.12
CA SER A 150 3.46 5.02 11.66
C SER A 150 2.23 5.80 11.21
N ILE A 151 1.10 5.64 11.90
CA ILE A 151 -0.14 6.37 11.62
C ILE A 151 0.06 7.87 11.82
N ILE A 152 0.69 8.28 12.92
CA ILE A 152 0.95 9.69 13.22
C ILE A 152 1.87 10.29 12.14
N SER A 153 2.95 9.60 11.77
CA SER A 153 3.86 10.03 10.71
C SER A 153 3.12 10.20 9.38
N GLY A 154 2.43 9.16 8.92
CA GLY A 154 1.71 9.17 7.65
C GLY A 154 0.58 10.20 7.60
N LEU A 155 -0.20 10.34 8.67
CA LEU A 155 -1.28 11.33 8.74
C LEU A 155 -0.71 12.76 8.67
N SER A 156 0.37 13.02 9.40
CA SER A 156 1.04 14.32 9.44
C SER A 156 1.59 14.73 8.08
N LEU A 157 2.33 13.82 7.43
CA LEU A 157 2.87 14.04 6.09
C LEU A 157 1.76 14.10 5.02
N GLY A 158 0.68 13.35 5.18
CA GLY A 158 -0.48 13.40 4.30
C GLY A 158 -1.20 14.75 4.36
N LEU A 159 -1.35 15.33 5.56
CA LEU A 159 -1.91 16.67 5.74
C LEU A 159 -0.99 17.75 5.12
N PHE A 160 0.32 17.61 5.30
CA PHE A 160 1.30 18.49 4.65
C PHE A 160 1.23 18.40 3.12
N ALA A 161 1.21 17.18 2.58
CA ALA A 161 1.11 16.93 1.15
C ALA A 161 -0.22 17.44 0.55
N ARG A 162 -1.31 17.40 1.31
CA ARG A 162 -2.60 17.96 0.89
C ARG A 162 -2.50 19.46 0.61
N GLU A 163 -1.95 20.23 1.55
CA GLU A 163 -1.82 21.68 1.40
C GLU A 163 -0.89 22.03 0.22
N LEU A 164 0.16 21.25 0.02
CA LEU A 164 1.10 21.48 -1.07
C LEU A 164 0.53 21.10 -2.45
N PHE A 165 0.12 19.84 -2.62
CA PHE A 165 -0.18 19.29 -3.94
C PHE A 165 -1.64 19.41 -4.35
N ILE A 166 -2.57 19.37 -3.39
CA ILE A 166 -4.00 19.45 -3.69
C ILE A 166 -4.45 20.91 -3.72
N GLU A 167 -4.01 21.71 -2.76
CA GLU A 167 -4.46 23.11 -2.62
C GLU A 167 -3.59 24.08 -3.44
N LYS A 168 -2.25 24.08 -3.26
CA LYS A 168 -1.38 25.03 -3.95
C LYS A 168 -1.05 24.65 -5.39
N GLU A 169 -0.69 23.38 -5.65
CA GLU A 169 -0.38 22.95 -7.02
C GLU A 169 -1.60 22.51 -7.84
N GLY A 170 -2.70 22.12 -7.18
CA GLY A 170 -3.92 21.71 -7.88
C GLY A 170 -3.76 20.47 -8.76
N LEU A 171 -2.98 19.47 -8.32
CA LEU A 171 -2.71 18.28 -9.15
C LEU A 171 -4.00 17.50 -9.48
N PRO A 172 -4.06 16.86 -10.67
CA PRO A 172 -5.28 16.21 -11.16
C PRO A 172 -5.61 14.89 -10.45
N PHE A 173 -4.62 14.06 -10.10
CA PHE A 173 -4.82 12.73 -9.51
C PHE A 173 -5.74 11.83 -10.36
N PRO A 174 -5.31 11.39 -11.56
CA PRO A 174 -6.18 10.75 -12.55
C PRO A 174 -6.85 9.47 -12.02
N MET A 175 -6.13 8.61 -11.29
CA MET A 175 -6.71 7.39 -10.72
C MET A 175 -7.79 7.71 -9.66
N GLN A 176 -7.56 8.72 -8.83
CA GLN A 176 -8.54 9.14 -7.82
C GLN A 176 -9.80 9.73 -8.47
N GLN A 177 -9.69 10.37 -9.64
CA GLN A 177 -10.88 10.80 -10.40
C GLN A 177 -11.72 9.61 -10.84
N VAL A 178 -11.10 8.51 -11.29
CA VAL A 178 -11.81 7.27 -11.65
C VAL A 178 -12.50 6.66 -10.44
N HIS A 179 -11.79 6.54 -9.31
CA HIS A 179 -12.40 6.03 -8.07
C HIS A 179 -13.56 6.91 -7.58
N ALA A 180 -13.42 8.24 -7.65
CA ALA A 180 -14.49 9.15 -7.26
C ALA A 180 -15.69 9.05 -8.22
N ARG A 181 -15.45 8.95 -9.53
CA ARG A 181 -16.52 8.76 -10.52
C ARG A 181 -17.25 7.43 -10.33
N ALA A 182 -16.57 6.38 -9.91
CA ALA A 182 -17.19 5.11 -9.55
C ALA A 182 -18.16 5.27 -8.37
N VAL A 183 -17.76 5.96 -7.30
CA VAL A 183 -18.65 6.26 -6.16
C VAL A 183 -19.87 7.05 -6.61
N ILE A 184 -19.65 8.12 -7.37
CA ILE A 184 -20.71 9.00 -7.87
C ILE A 184 -21.68 8.23 -8.76
N THR A 185 -21.19 7.43 -9.70
CA THR A 185 -22.01 6.63 -10.62
C THR A 185 -22.90 5.64 -9.87
N LEU A 186 -22.35 4.96 -8.85
CA LEU A 186 -23.12 4.02 -8.02
C LEU A 186 -24.20 4.70 -7.17
N THR A 187 -23.98 5.94 -6.74
CA THR A 187 -24.94 6.68 -5.91
C THR A 187 -25.97 7.46 -6.70
N GLU A 188 -25.54 8.21 -7.71
CA GLU A 188 -26.38 9.13 -8.48
C GLU A 188 -27.07 8.42 -9.66
N ARG A 189 -26.50 7.33 -10.17
CA ARG A 189 -27.05 6.49 -11.26
C ARG A 189 -27.52 7.29 -12.48
N GLU A 190 -26.71 8.24 -12.92
CA GLU A 190 -26.89 8.85 -14.24
C GLU A 190 -26.98 7.75 -15.31
N GLU A 191 -28.04 7.79 -16.13
CA GLU A 191 -28.42 6.68 -17.02
C GLU A 191 -27.28 6.25 -17.95
N GLU A 192 -26.62 7.22 -18.61
CA GLU A 192 -25.47 6.97 -19.48
C GLU A 192 -24.30 6.32 -18.72
N SER A 193 -23.91 6.92 -17.58
CA SER A 193 -22.83 6.41 -16.74
C SER A 193 -23.13 4.99 -16.22
N MET A 194 -24.40 4.72 -15.88
CA MET A 194 -24.85 3.43 -15.37
C MET A 194 -24.87 2.35 -16.46
N ASN A 195 -25.27 2.71 -17.69
CA ASN A 195 -25.23 1.80 -18.84
C ASN A 195 -23.78 1.39 -19.16
N ILE A 196 -22.85 2.35 -19.16
CA ILE A 196 -21.42 2.07 -19.35
C ILE A 196 -20.90 1.17 -18.24
N PHE A 197 -21.20 1.50 -16.97
CA PHE A 197 -20.79 0.68 -15.83
C PHE A 197 -21.33 -0.75 -15.93
N ALA A 198 -22.60 -0.94 -16.29
CA ALA A 198 -23.20 -2.27 -16.41
C ALA A 198 -22.53 -3.12 -17.50
N VAL A 199 -22.34 -2.56 -18.70
CA VAL A 199 -21.68 -3.28 -19.82
C VAL A 199 -20.24 -3.65 -19.46
N THR A 200 -19.47 -2.69 -18.96
CA THR A 200 -18.07 -2.93 -18.54
C THR A 200 -17.96 -3.91 -17.37
N THR A 201 -18.92 -3.90 -16.44
CA THR A 201 -19.00 -4.87 -15.33
C THR A 201 -19.24 -6.27 -15.85
N ILE A 202 -20.13 -6.47 -16.84
CA ILE A 202 -20.36 -7.78 -17.46
C ILE A 202 -19.09 -8.27 -18.16
N ILE A 203 -18.43 -7.41 -18.94
CA ILE A 203 -17.17 -7.76 -19.63
C ILE A 203 -16.09 -8.13 -18.61
N GLY A 204 -15.91 -7.31 -17.58
CA GLY A 204 -14.95 -7.56 -16.50
C GLY A 204 -15.27 -8.81 -15.69
N PHE A 205 -16.56 -9.10 -15.46
CA PHE A 205 -17.00 -10.32 -14.79
C PHE A 205 -16.70 -11.57 -15.62
N ILE A 206 -17.03 -11.56 -16.91
CA ILE A 206 -16.72 -12.68 -17.82
C ILE A 206 -15.21 -12.91 -17.86
N TYR A 207 -14.43 -11.83 -18.01
CA TYR A 207 -12.97 -11.92 -18.03
C TYR A 207 -12.41 -12.46 -16.72
N GLY A 208 -12.86 -11.92 -15.58
CA GLY A 208 -12.43 -12.37 -14.25
C GLY A 208 -12.86 -13.80 -13.94
N LEU A 209 -14.01 -14.25 -14.45
CA LEU A 209 -14.47 -15.62 -14.32
C LEU A 209 -13.56 -16.57 -15.08
N ILE A 210 -13.20 -16.24 -16.32
CA ILE A 210 -12.29 -17.05 -17.15
C ILE A 210 -10.88 -17.06 -16.57
N LEU A 211 -10.38 -15.90 -16.15
CA LEU A 211 -9.01 -15.74 -15.67
C LEU A 211 -8.83 -16.30 -14.26
N TYR A 212 -9.73 -16.02 -13.32
CA TYR A 212 -9.55 -16.37 -11.90
C TYR A 212 -10.46 -17.50 -11.42
N ALA A 213 -11.76 -17.45 -11.70
CA ALA A 213 -12.72 -18.38 -11.09
C ALA A 213 -12.60 -19.80 -11.66
N ILE A 214 -12.51 -19.96 -12.98
CA ILE A 214 -12.40 -21.27 -13.62
C ILE A 214 -11.11 -21.99 -13.19
N PRO A 215 -9.90 -21.37 -13.26
CA PRO A 215 -8.69 -22.05 -12.81
C PRO A 215 -8.73 -22.40 -11.33
N PHE A 216 -9.30 -21.54 -10.48
CA PHE A 216 -9.44 -21.81 -9.05
C PHE A 216 -10.32 -23.04 -8.78
N VAL A 217 -11.49 -23.13 -9.41
CA VAL A 217 -12.39 -24.28 -9.27
C VAL A 217 -11.75 -25.53 -9.86
N SER A 218 -11.09 -25.43 -11.02
CA SER A 218 -10.42 -26.56 -11.65
C SER A 218 -9.27 -27.10 -10.79
N GLU A 219 -8.46 -26.23 -10.20
CA GLU A 219 -7.40 -26.61 -9.26
C GLU A 219 -7.96 -27.28 -8.01
N ALA A 220 -9.06 -26.75 -7.45
CA ALA A 220 -9.74 -27.37 -6.32
C ALA A 220 -10.30 -28.77 -6.65
N MET A 221 -10.64 -29.02 -7.91
CA MET A 221 -11.08 -30.33 -8.42
C MET A 221 -9.92 -31.24 -8.88
N GLY A 222 -8.66 -30.79 -8.75
CA GLY A 222 -7.49 -31.57 -9.14
C GLY A 222 -7.22 -31.63 -10.65
N VAL A 223 -7.90 -30.80 -11.45
CA VAL A 223 -7.70 -30.71 -12.90
C VAL A 223 -6.87 -29.47 -13.21
N PRO A 224 -5.77 -29.57 -13.99
CA PRO A 224 -4.99 -28.39 -14.38
C PRO A 224 -5.78 -27.53 -15.38
N GLY A 225 -6.51 -26.53 -14.87
CA GLY A 225 -7.40 -25.66 -15.65
C GLY A 225 -6.87 -24.25 -15.87
N ARG A 226 -5.57 -24.07 -16.08
CA ARG A 226 -4.98 -22.74 -16.36
C ARG A 226 -4.97 -22.47 -17.86
N PHE A 227 -6.01 -21.81 -18.36
CA PHE A 227 -6.11 -21.40 -19.78
C PHE A 227 -5.22 -20.21 -20.12
N ILE A 228 -5.18 -19.22 -19.22
CA ILE A 228 -4.39 -17.99 -19.36
C ILE A 228 -3.39 -17.94 -18.20
N PRO A 229 -2.09 -17.80 -18.46
CA PRO A 229 -1.10 -17.71 -17.40
C PRO A 229 -1.23 -16.38 -16.64
N ILE A 230 -1.13 -16.44 -15.32
CA ILE A 230 -1.18 -15.29 -14.41
C ILE A 230 0.19 -15.21 -13.70
N PRO A 231 0.81 -14.03 -13.57
CA PRO A 231 0.28 -12.71 -13.91
C PRO A 231 0.54 -12.26 -15.35
N TRP A 232 1.35 -13.03 -16.08
CA TRP A 232 1.78 -12.69 -17.43
C TRP A 232 1.96 -13.93 -18.29
N PHE A 233 1.81 -13.75 -19.59
CA PHE A 233 2.29 -14.70 -20.57
C PHE A 233 3.80 -14.51 -20.74
N ASP A 234 4.55 -15.57 -20.46
CA ASP A 234 6.01 -15.53 -20.42
C ASP A 234 6.61 -15.97 -21.76
N PHE A 235 7.37 -15.09 -22.41
CA PHE A 235 8.02 -15.36 -23.70
C PHE A 235 9.49 -15.78 -23.57
N TRP A 236 9.96 -16.12 -22.36
CA TRP A 236 11.37 -16.51 -22.11
C TRP A 236 11.89 -17.55 -23.09
N TYR A 237 11.08 -18.55 -23.46
CA TYR A 237 11.48 -19.66 -24.33
C TYR A 237 11.93 -19.18 -25.72
N TYR A 238 11.23 -18.19 -26.27
CA TYR A 238 11.55 -17.60 -27.58
C TYR A 238 12.67 -16.57 -27.47
N VAL A 239 12.67 -15.79 -26.39
CA VAL A 239 13.60 -14.66 -26.20
C VAL A 239 15.01 -15.15 -25.87
N GLN A 240 15.16 -16.17 -25.02
CA GLN A 240 16.47 -16.64 -24.55
C GLN A 240 17.40 -17.09 -25.69
N ARG A 241 16.85 -17.52 -26.84
CA ARG A 241 17.64 -17.99 -28.00
C ARG A 241 18.42 -16.87 -28.66
N PHE A 242 17.87 -15.66 -28.67
CA PHE A 242 18.46 -14.49 -29.33
C PHE A 242 18.99 -13.47 -28.33
N PHE A 243 18.32 -13.33 -27.19
CA PHE A 243 18.59 -12.35 -26.16
C PHE A 243 18.67 -13.03 -24.78
N PRO A 244 19.79 -13.72 -24.46
CA PRO A 244 19.96 -14.35 -23.16
C PRO A 244 19.86 -13.31 -22.04
N GLY A 245 19.06 -13.60 -21.02
CA GLY A 245 18.85 -12.71 -19.88
C GLY A 245 17.76 -11.64 -20.05
N ALA A 246 17.25 -11.38 -21.26
CA ALA A 246 16.14 -10.45 -21.45
C ALA A 246 14.85 -10.99 -20.81
N SER A 247 14.13 -10.11 -20.12
CA SER A 247 12.81 -10.39 -19.55
C SER A 247 11.73 -9.78 -20.45
N PHE A 248 10.86 -10.62 -21.01
CA PHE A 248 9.76 -10.17 -21.87
C PHE A 248 8.47 -10.96 -21.61
N GLY A 249 7.46 -10.27 -21.10
CA GLY A 249 6.15 -10.84 -20.83
C GLY A 249 5.04 -9.85 -21.13
N ILE A 250 3.86 -10.37 -21.47
CA ILE A 250 2.65 -9.56 -21.61
C ILE A 250 1.79 -9.81 -20.38
N GLY A 251 1.47 -8.75 -19.64
CA GLY A 251 0.57 -8.80 -18.49
C GLY A 251 -0.83 -9.21 -18.94
N THR A 252 -1.37 -10.26 -18.34
CA THR A 252 -2.70 -10.80 -18.62
C THR A 252 -3.75 -10.30 -17.62
N ASP A 253 -3.37 -9.45 -16.67
CA ASP A 253 -4.31 -8.88 -15.71
C ASP A 253 -5.07 -7.70 -16.32
N ILE A 254 -6.41 -7.78 -16.31
CA ILE A 254 -7.28 -6.70 -16.79
C ILE A 254 -7.08 -5.39 -16.02
N LEU A 255 -6.66 -5.45 -14.75
CA LEU A 255 -6.40 -4.25 -13.96
C LEU A 255 -5.21 -3.45 -14.52
N LEU A 256 -4.20 -4.12 -15.08
CA LEU A 256 -3.08 -3.46 -15.76
C LEU A 256 -3.52 -2.81 -17.07
N ILE A 257 -4.43 -3.47 -17.81
CA ILE A 257 -4.98 -2.92 -19.05
C ILE A 257 -5.85 -1.69 -18.75
N VAL A 258 -6.75 -1.79 -17.78
CA VAL A 258 -7.67 -0.70 -17.39
C VAL A 258 -6.89 0.50 -16.85
N SER A 259 -5.88 0.29 -16.00
CA SER A 259 -5.03 1.39 -15.55
C SER A 259 -4.35 2.07 -16.73
N GLY A 260 -3.78 1.32 -17.69
CA GLY A 260 -3.19 1.88 -18.91
C GLY A 260 -4.14 2.74 -19.75
N LEU A 261 -5.44 2.43 -19.77
CA LEU A 261 -6.47 3.23 -20.47
C LEU A 261 -6.79 4.56 -19.77
N VAL A 262 -6.59 4.64 -18.45
CA VAL A 262 -6.84 5.84 -17.65
C VAL A 262 -5.65 6.80 -17.69
N LEU A 263 -4.44 6.26 -17.80
CA LEU A 263 -3.23 7.07 -17.72
C LEU A 263 -3.01 7.92 -18.99
N PRO A 264 -2.39 9.12 -18.86
CA PRO A 264 -2.01 9.92 -20.02
C PRO A 264 -1.06 9.16 -20.97
N PHE A 265 -1.28 9.25 -22.28
CA PHE A 265 -0.46 8.55 -23.28
C PHE A 265 1.07 8.77 -23.13
N PRO A 266 1.58 10.00 -22.87
CA PRO A 266 3.02 10.19 -22.66
C PRO A 266 3.59 9.40 -21.47
N VAL A 267 2.78 9.20 -20.42
CA VAL A 267 3.15 8.40 -19.25
C VAL A 267 3.25 6.93 -19.63
N VAL A 268 2.23 6.40 -20.32
CA VAL A 268 2.20 5.00 -20.77
C VAL A 268 3.37 4.70 -21.71
N LEU A 269 3.64 5.61 -22.66
CA LEU A 269 4.76 5.48 -23.59
C LEU A 269 6.11 5.52 -22.85
N GLY A 270 6.27 6.42 -21.88
CA GLY A 270 7.46 6.49 -21.04
C GLY A 270 7.69 5.23 -20.20
N MET A 271 6.61 4.68 -19.60
CA MET A 271 6.64 3.41 -18.88
C MET A 271 7.01 2.25 -19.81
N PHE A 272 6.47 2.20 -21.02
CA PHE A 272 6.81 1.19 -22.02
C PHE A 272 8.29 1.27 -22.44
N ILE A 273 8.78 2.45 -22.82
CA ILE A 273 10.18 2.64 -23.23
C ILE A 273 11.13 2.32 -22.07
N GLY A 274 10.84 2.83 -20.87
CA GLY A 274 11.67 2.60 -19.69
C GLY A 274 11.71 1.13 -19.28
N SER A 275 10.55 0.47 -19.22
CA SER A 275 10.47 -0.96 -18.90
C SER A 275 11.13 -1.83 -19.96
N PHE A 276 10.93 -1.55 -21.25
CA PHE A 276 11.59 -2.26 -22.33
C PHE A 276 13.11 -2.08 -22.29
N PHE A 277 13.59 -0.85 -22.09
CA PHE A 277 15.02 -0.60 -22.00
C PHE A 277 15.66 -1.32 -20.79
N ILE A 278 15.05 -1.24 -19.61
CA ILE A 278 15.62 -1.83 -18.38
C ILE A 278 15.52 -3.36 -18.40
N TYR A 279 14.32 -3.90 -18.63
CA TYR A 279 14.07 -5.33 -18.43
C TYR A 279 14.45 -6.18 -19.63
N PHE A 280 14.39 -5.62 -20.84
CA PHE A 280 14.79 -6.32 -22.06
C PHE A 280 16.25 -6.00 -22.41
N ILE A 281 16.53 -4.74 -22.77
CA ILE A 281 17.83 -4.35 -23.36
C ILE A 281 18.94 -4.43 -22.31
N ALA A 282 18.81 -3.74 -21.17
CA ALA A 282 19.88 -3.66 -20.18
C ALA A 282 20.17 -5.04 -19.57
N ASN A 283 19.15 -5.81 -19.21
CA ASN A 283 19.35 -7.18 -18.72
C ASN A 283 20.07 -8.07 -19.76
N TRP A 284 19.70 -7.99 -21.04
CA TRP A 284 20.40 -8.73 -22.09
C TRP A 284 21.86 -8.30 -22.24
N LEU A 285 22.13 -7.00 -22.32
CA LEU A 285 23.49 -6.47 -22.46
C LEU A 285 24.37 -6.86 -21.26
N LEU A 286 23.82 -6.78 -20.04
CA LEU A 286 24.55 -7.15 -18.83
C LEU A 286 24.95 -8.62 -18.81
N VAL A 287 24.07 -9.51 -19.27
CA VAL A 287 24.37 -10.94 -19.41
C VAL A 287 25.35 -11.18 -20.55
N HIS A 288 25.16 -10.53 -21.70
CA HIS A 288 26.00 -10.70 -22.87
C HIS A 288 27.45 -10.25 -22.63
N PHE A 289 27.66 -9.14 -21.91
CA PHE A 289 28.98 -8.61 -21.60
C PHE A 289 29.58 -9.12 -20.28
N GLY A 290 28.81 -9.80 -19.44
CA GLY A 290 29.32 -10.36 -18.18
C GLY A 290 29.63 -9.32 -17.10
N TRP A 291 29.01 -8.14 -17.13
CA TRP A 291 29.41 -6.99 -16.30
C TRP A 291 29.01 -7.06 -14.82
N THR A 292 28.00 -7.85 -14.46
CA THR A 292 27.43 -7.86 -13.11
C THR A 292 27.25 -9.28 -12.59
N LEU A 293 27.05 -9.43 -11.26
CA LEU A 293 26.68 -10.71 -10.63
C LEU A 293 25.41 -11.34 -11.23
N TRP A 294 24.57 -10.54 -11.88
CA TRP A 294 23.43 -11.04 -12.65
C TRP A 294 23.88 -12.03 -13.75
N ALA A 295 24.94 -11.67 -14.49
CA ALA A 295 25.42 -12.45 -15.62
C ALA A 295 25.95 -13.83 -15.21
N THR A 296 26.58 -13.94 -14.04
CA THR A 296 27.11 -15.22 -13.54
C THR A 296 26.03 -16.13 -12.97
N ARG A 297 24.88 -15.56 -12.57
CA ARG A 297 23.74 -16.31 -12.04
C ARG A 297 22.73 -16.72 -13.10
N TYR A 298 22.75 -16.07 -14.26
CA TYR A 298 21.84 -16.40 -15.35
C TYR A 298 22.06 -17.84 -15.82
N THR A 299 20.99 -18.62 -15.88
CA THR A 299 20.97 -19.92 -16.54
C THR A 299 19.90 -19.95 -17.63
N PRO A 300 20.19 -20.55 -18.80
CA PRO A 300 19.16 -20.81 -19.80
C PRO A 300 18.02 -21.62 -19.17
N GLY A 301 16.77 -21.24 -19.42
CA GLY A 301 15.62 -21.83 -18.73
C GLY A 301 14.98 -20.96 -17.64
N MET A 302 15.65 -19.90 -17.19
CA MET A 302 15.06 -18.98 -16.21
C MET A 302 13.84 -18.26 -16.79
N ASN A 303 12.70 -18.39 -16.11
CA ASN A 303 11.49 -17.65 -16.42
C ASN A 303 11.57 -16.18 -15.98
N ILE A 304 10.62 -15.34 -16.40
CA ILE A 304 10.58 -13.91 -16.05
C ILE A 304 10.61 -13.70 -14.53
N ARG A 305 9.95 -14.57 -13.74
CA ARG A 305 9.92 -14.43 -12.28
C ARG A 305 11.32 -14.55 -11.68
N MET A 306 12.10 -15.53 -12.13
CA MET A 306 13.48 -15.74 -11.69
C MET A 306 14.38 -14.61 -12.18
N ILE A 307 14.27 -14.24 -13.46
CA ILE A 307 15.04 -13.14 -14.05
C ILE A 307 14.78 -11.84 -13.29
N LEU A 308 13.50 -11.49 -13.07
CA LEU A 308 13.12 -10.27 -12.36
C LEU A 308 13.65 -10.25 -10.93
N ARG A 309 13.54 -11.37 -10.19
CA ARG A 309 14.07 -11.48 -8.83
C ARG A 309 15.58 -11.24 -8.79
N GLU A 310 16.34 -11.99 -9.60
CA GLU A 310 17.80 -11.94 -9.56
C GLU A 310 18.34 -10.62 -10.14
N SER A 311 17.77 -10.09 -11.23
CA SER A 311 18.17 -8.79 -11.80
C SER A 311 17.87 -7.63 -10.84
N THR A 312 16.72 -7.64 -10.15
CA THR A 312 16.36 -6.64 -9.12
C THR A 312 17.35 -6.64 -7.97
N LEU A 313 17.68 -7.81 -7.43
CA LEU A 313 18.59 -7.95 -6.29
C LEU A 313 20.06 -7.65 -6.64
N SER A 314 20.47 -7.85 -7.89
CA SER A 314 21.87 -7.74 -8.30
C SER A 314 22.27 -6.34 -8.74
N TRP A 315 21.51 -5.73 -9.66
CA TRP A 315 21.89 -4.45 -10.26
C TRP A 315 20.78 -3.42 -10.27
N LEU A 316 19.53 -3.83 -10.45
CA LEU A 316 18.44 -2.90 -10.78
C LEU A 316 17.92 -2.10 -9.58
N ALA A 317 18.06 -2.59 -8.35
CA ALA A 317 17.59 -1.84 -7.18
C ALA A 317 18.30 -0.47 -7.01
N MET A 318 19.61 -0.38 -7.27
CA MET A 318 20.36 0.87 -7.09
C MET A 318 19.97 1.95 -8.13
N PRO A 319 19.88 1.65 -9.44
CA PRO A 319 19.33 2.56 -10.43
C PRO A 319 17.87 2.94 -10.16
N LEU A 320 17.02 2.01 -9.71
CA LEU A 320 15.63 2.33 -9.37
C LEU A 320 15.56 3.38 -8.24
N ILE A 321 16.38 3.23 -7.21
CA ILE A 321 16.51 4.23 -6.12
C ILE A 321 16.96 5.57 -6.69
N GLY A 322 18.02 5.58 -7.50
CA GLY A 322 18.56 6.80 -8.12
C GLY A 322 17.55 7.51 -9.01
N ILE A 323 16.85 6.77 -9.87
CA ILE A 323 15.80 7.28 -10.75
C ILE A 323 14.63 7.82 -9.92
N GLY A 324 14.24 7.10 -8.87
CA GLY A 324 13.22 7.54 -7.92
C GLY A 324 13.53 8.89 -7.31
N ILE A 325 14.68 8.98 -6.64
CA ILE A 325 15.18 10.20 -6.01
C ILE A 325 15.29 11.33 -7.03
N ALA A 326 15.83 11.06 -8.22
CA ALA A 326 15.94 12.05 -9.29
C ALA A 326 14.55 12.52 -9.76
N ALA A 327 13.62 11.61 -10.06
CA ALA A 327 12.29 11.94 -10.53
C ALA A 327 11.49 12.76 -9.51
N GLY A 328 11.66 12.50 -8.22
CA GLY A 328 10.96 13.23 -7.17
C GLY A 328 11.62 14.55 -6.75
N LEU A 329 12.95 14.62 -6.70
CA LEU A 329 13.67 15.83 -6.30
C LEU A 329 13.86 16.82 -7.45
N LEU A 330 14.00 16.35 -8.69
CA LEU A 330 14.24 17.23 -9.85
C LEU A 330 13.16 18.31 -10.02
N PRO A 331 11.85 18.03 -9.90
CA PRO A 331 10.82 19.08 -9.96
C PRO A 331 10.96 20.10 -8.82
N ILE A 332 11.38 19.67 -7.63
CA ILE A 332 11.59 20.55 -6.47
C ILE A 332 12.78 21.47 -6.73
N PHE A 333 13.89 20.94 -7.28
CA PHE A 333 15.06 21.76 -7.61
C PHE A 333 14.80 22.71 -8.78
N LEU A 334 14.15 22.25 -9.84
CA LEU A 334 13.82 23.07 -11.01
C LEU A 334 12.81 24.18 -10.69
N ARG A 335 11.91 23.94 -9.72
CA ARG A 335 10.91 24.93 -9.26
C ARG A 335 11.11 25.33 -7.80
N ALA A 336 12.37 25.44 -7.37
CA ALA A 336 12.71 25.69 -5.96
C ALA A 336 12.12 27.00 -5.42
N ARG A 337 11.98 28.04 -6.26
CA ARG A 337 11.37 29.31 -5.87
C ARG A 337 9.86 29.16 -5.62
N ASP A 338 9.15 28.49 -6.52
CA ASP A 338 7.71 28.25 -6.39
C ASP A 338 7.42 27.34 -5.21
N PHE A 339 8.22 26.29 -5.05
CA PHE A 339 8.10 25.36 -3.92
C PHE A 339 8.40 26.06 -2.58
N SER A 340 9.50 26.82 -2.48
CA SER A 340 9.83 27.54 -1.24
C SER A 340 8.83 28.65 -0.92
N SER A 341 8.26 29.31 -1.94
CA SER A 341 7.16 30.25 -1.78
C SER A 341 5.89 29.57 -1.27
N ALA A 342 5.51 28.44 -1.87
CA ALA A 342 4.37 27.63 -1.44
C ALA A 342 4.54 27.18 0.02
N VAL A 343 5.71 26.66 0.39
CA VAL A 343 6.03 26.27 1.77
C VAL A 343 5.99 27.47 2.71
N ARG A 344 6.60 28.60 2.37
CA ARG A 344 6.55 29.81 3.21
C ARG A 344 5.12 30.32 3.40
N SER A 345 4.30 30.30 2.36
CA SER A 345 2.88 30.70 2.43
C SER A 345 2.06 29.78 3.34
N MET A 346 2.42 28.49 3.43
CA MET A 346 1.80 27.55 4.35
C MET A 346 2.09 27.90 5.83
N PHE A 347 3.30 28.40 6.13
CA PHE A 347 3.71 28.82 7.48
C PHE A 347 3.25 30.22 7.88
N GLN A 348 2.99 31.09 6.91
CA GLN A 348 2.48 32.44 7.14
C GLN A 348 0.97 32.37 7.42
N SER A 349 0.66 32.42 8.72
CA SER A 349 -0.68 32.30 9.28
C SER A 349 -1.52 33.57 9.11
N LYS A 350 -1.57 34.16 7.90
CA LYS A 350 -2.66 35.08 7.57
C LYS A 350 -3.78 34.23 6.98
N ILE A 351 -4.84 34.08 7.77
CA ILE A 351 -6.11 33.51 7.33
C ILE A 351 -6.73 34.63 6.48
N ASP A 352 -6.47 34.66 5.19
CA ASP A 352 -7.35 35.40 4.29
C ASP A 352 -8.63 34.59 4.19
N GLU A 353 -9.67 35.05 4.90
CA GLU A 353 -11.03 34.48 4.85
C GLU A 353 -11.63 34.50 3.43
N SER A 354 -10.98 35.19 2.49
CA SER A 354 -11.35 35.32 1.08
C SER A 354 -10.74 34.27 0.14
N GLU A 355 -9.79 33.44 0.57
CA GLU A 355 -9.18 32.42 -0.30
C GLU A 355 -10.18 31.24 -0.47
N VAL A 356 -10.78 31.10 -1.66
CA VAL A 356 -11.72 30.00 -1.96
C VAL A 356 -10.93 28.69 -1.97
N ARG A 357 -11.12 27.88 -0.93
CA ARG A 357 -10.37 26.64 -0.74
C ARG A 357 -10.99 25.44 -1.43
N ILE A 358 -10.16 24.67 -2.12
CA ILE A 358 -10.62 23.51 -2.88
C ILE A 358 -10.61 22.24 -2.00
N SER A 359 -9.77 22.17 -0.97
CA SER A 359 -9.60 20.99 -0.10
C SER A 359 -10.36 21.04 1.23
N GLY A 360 -11.25 22.02 1.43
CA GLY A 360 -11.97 22.24 2.68
C GLY A 360 -11.14 22.93 3.76
N ALA A 361 -11.54 22.76 5.03
CA ALA A 361 -10.98 23.48 6.19
C ALA A 361 -9.44 23.34 6.29
N ARG A 362 -8.75 24.45 6.58
CA ARG A 362 -7.28 24.49 6.75
C ARG A 362 -6.87 23.75 8.02
N PHE A 363 -5.86 22.89 7.91
CA PHE A 363 -5.17 22.32 9.06
C PHE A 363 -3.89 23.10 9.36
N SER A 364 -3.52 23.19 10.64
CA SER A 364 -2.27 23.84 11.03
C SER A 364 -1.08 22.98 10.60
N ILE A 365 -0.34 23.42 9.58
CA ILE A 365 0.88 22.74 9.11
C ILE A 365 1.93 22.64 10.24
N ARG A 366 2.01 23.65 11.12
CA ARG A 366 2.94 23.61 12.26
C ARG A 366 2.62 22.45 13.19
N LEU A 367 1.33 22.20 13.45
CA LEU A 367 0.89 21.09 14.28
C LEU A 367 1.13 19.74 13.59
N ALA A 368 0.88 19.65 12.28
CA ALA A 368 1.18 18.45 11.51
C ALA A 368 2.69 18.11 11.57
N LEU A 369 3.56 19.10 11.33
CA LEU A 369 5.01 18.88 11.40
C LEU A 369 5.49 18.56 12.82
N LEU A 370 4.90 19.19 13.85
CA LEU A 370 5.18 18.84 15.25
C LEU A 370 4.89 17.36 15.51
N PHE A 371 3.73 16.86 15.09
CA PHE A 371 3.37 15.45 15.24
C PHE A 371 4.26 14.52 14.42
N PHE A 372 4.66 14.93 13.21
CA PHE A 372 5.65 14.20 12.43
C PHE A 372 6.98 14.06 13.19
N PHE A 373 7.60 15.17 13.62
CA PHE A 373 8.87 15.13 14.35
C PHE A 373 8.75 14.40 15.69
N ALA A 374 7.61 14.52 16.39
CA ALA A 374 7.34 13.75 17.60
C ALA A 374 7.28 12.24 17.32
N SER A 375 6.63 11.83 16.22
CA SER A 375 6.57 10.41 15.82
C SER A 375 7.93 9.87 15.38
N ALA A 376 8.74 10.68 14.66
CA ALA A 376 10.09 10.31 14.26
C ALA A 376 11.04 10.22 15.46
N ALA A 377 10.92 11.13 16.43
CA ALA A 377 11.64 11.05 17.69
C ALA A 377 11.21 9.80 18.48
N GLY A 378 9.92 9.52 18.58
CA GLY A 378 9.39 8.30 19.21
C GLY A 378 9.90 7.02 18.54
N ALA A 379 9.96 6.97 17.21
CA ALA A 379 10.51 5.86 16.45
C ALA A 379 12.02 5.68 16.70
N THR A 380 12.76 6.78 16.77
CA THR A 380 14.20 6.78 17.06
C THR A 380 14.47 6.29 18.49
N VAL A 381 13.70 6.76 19.47
CA VAL A 381 13.79 6.30 20.87
C VAL A 381 13.43 4.82 20.98
N LEU A 382 12.37 4.38 20.28
CA LEU A 382 12.00 2.97 20.24
C LEU A 382 13.15 2.11 19.69
N LEU A 383 13.78 2.52 18.59
CA LEU A 383 14.93 1.81 18.03
C LEU A 383 16.12 1.78 19.01
N TRP A 384 16.43 2.89 19.67
CA TRP A 384 17.51 2.99 20.65
C TRP A 384 17.29 2.10 21.88
N VAL A 385 16.05 2.03 22.38
CA VAL A 385 15.69 1.18 23.52
C VAL A 385 15.78 -0.30 23.15
N LEU A 386 15.38 -0.67 21.93
CA LEU A 386 15.42 -2.07 21.49
C LEU A 386 16.84 -2.54 21.15
N ILE A 387 17.67 -1.65 20.59
CA ILE A 387 19.01 -1.97 20.09
C ILE A 387 19.96 -0.80 20.39
N PRO A 388 20.51 -0.73 21.62
CA PRO A 388 21.37 0.38 22.02
C PRO A 388 22.71 0.41 21.25
N ASP A 389 23.17 -0.75 20.77
CA ASP A 389 24.44 -0.89 20.03
C ASP A 389 24.31 -0.50 18.54
N ALA A 390 23.10 -0.23 18.05
CA ALA A 390 22.89 0.13 16.65
C ALA A 390 23.43 1.54 16.35
N PRO A 391 23.98 1.78 15.15
CA PRO A 391 24.41 3.11 14.72
C PRO A 391 23.20 4.00 14.40
N ILE A 392 22.53 4.54 15.43
CA ILE A 392 21.29 5.32 15.28
C ILE A 392 21.48 6.54 14.37
N TRP A 393 22.66 7.15 14.40
CA TRP A 393 23.02 8.26 13.51
C TRP A 393 22.87 7.91 12.03
N PHE A 394 23.08 6.64 11.66
CA PHE A 394 22.91 6.14 10.31
C PHE A 394 21.42 6.04 9.91
N PHE A 395 20.56 5.65 10.85
CA PHE A 395 19.12 5.49 10.61
C PHE A 395 18.32 6.79 10.76
N LEU A 396 18.85 7.80 11.43
CA LEU A 396 18.15 9.06 11.67
C LEU A 396 17.75 9.78 10.36
N PRO A 397 18.60 9.89 9.33
CA PRO A 397 18.18 10.37 8.01
C PRO A 397 17.07 9.52 7.38
N LEU A 398 17.10 8.20 7.58
CA LEU A 398 16.09 7.28 7.05
C LEU A 398 14.75 7.40 7.79
N ILE A 399 14.74 7.73 9.08
CA ILE A 399 13.50 7.90 9.86
C ILE A 399 12.91 9.31 9.66
N VAL A 400 13.76 10.34 9.50
CA VAL A 400 13.31 11.75 9.47
C VAL A 400 13.21 12.29 8.05
N ILE A 401 14.25 12.11 7.22
CA ILE A 401 14.35 12.77 5.91
C ILE A 401 13.65 11.93 4.85
N TRP A 402 13.86 10.62 4.86
CA TRP A 402 13.32 9.73 3.84
C TRP A 402 11.79 9.82 3.71
N PRO A 403 10.96 9.74 4.79
CA PRO A 403 9.51 9.76 4.64
C PRO A 403 8.98 11.08 4.06
N ILE A 404 9.67 12.19 4.32
CA ILE A 404 9.36 13.50 3.72
C ILE A 404 9.64 13.44 2.22
N ILE A 405 10.83 12.98 1.84
CA ILE A 405 11.21 12.84 0.43
C ILE A 405 10.20 11.94 -0.27
N ASP A 406 10.00 10.72 0.23
CA ASP A 406 9.11 9.71 -0.32
C ASP A 406 7.70 10.25 -0.52
N THR A 407 7.13 10.93 0.49
CA THR A 407 5.82 11.59 0.36
C THR A 407 5.79 12.62 -0.78
N LEU A 408 6.85 13.43 -0.94
CA LEU A 408 6.92 14.42 -2.02
C LEU A 408 7.03 13.76 -3.40
N ILE A 409 7.80 12.67 -3.52
CA ILE A 409 7.97 11.91 -4.77
C ILE A 409 6.66 11.23 -5.13
N SER A 410 6.18 10.38 -4.22
CA SER A 410 5.07 9.45 -4.43
C SER A 410 3.75 10.20 -4.63
N VAL A 411 3.46 11.26 -3.85
CA VAL A 411 2.24 12.06 -4.07
C VAL A 411 2.27 12.79 -5.41
N ARG A 412 3.42 13.36 -5.81
CA ARG A 412 3.52 14.04 -7.11
C ARG A 412 3.37 13.03 -8.24
N MET A 413 4.01 11.88 -8.15
CA MET A 413 3.89 10.82 -9.15
C MET A 413 2.45 10.36 -9.29
N ILE A 414 1.77 9.98 -8.21
CA ILE A 414 0.34 9.63 -8.28
C ILE A 414 -0.51 10.80 -8.80
N GLY A 415 -0.20 12.03 -8.36
CA GLY A 415 -0.93 13.24 -8.74
C GLY A 415 -0.85 13.57 -10.23
N VAL A 416 0.30 13.32 -10.88
CA VAL A 416 0.54 13.64 -12.29
C VAL A 416 0.33 12.43 -13.20
N THR A 417 0.92 11.29 -12.83
CA THR A 417 1.01 10.10 -13.68
C THR A 417 0.00 9.02 -13.31
N GLY A 418 -0.64 9.11 -12.13
CA GLY A 418 -1.57 8.08 -11.64
C GLY A 418 -0.90 6.85 -11.02
N VAL A 419 0.43 6.74 -11.09
CA VAL A 419 1.18 5.59 -10.59
C VAL A 419 2.15 6.05 -9.51
N GLY A 420 2.16 5.31 -8.39
CA GLY A 420 3.07 5.58 -7.28
C GLY A 420 4.49 5.09 -7.54
N PHE A 421 5.36 5.40 -6.59
CA PHE A 421 6.73 4.93 -6.56
C PHE A 421 6.93 4.13 -5.27
N ASP A 422 7.61 2.99 -5.38
CA ASP A 422 7.97 2.16 -4.23
C ASP A 422 9.41 1.68 -4.43
N ILE A 423 10.25 1.89 -3.42
CA ILE A 423 11.64 1.45 -3.49
C ILE A 423 11.74 0.06 -2.87
N PRO A 424 12.13 -0.95 -3.66
CA PRO A 424 12.34 -2.28 -3.12
C PRO A 424 13.58 -2.29 -2.22
N TYR A 425 13.44 -2.94 -1.06
CA TYR A 425 14.53 -3.28 -0.15
C TYR A 425 15.30 -2.11 0.49
N LEU A 426 14.75 -0.90 0.53
CA LEU A 426 15.44 0.28 1.11
C LEU A 426 15.94 0.02 2.54
N THR A 427 15.08 -0.49 3.41
CA THR A 427 15.42 -0.80 4.80
C THR A 427 16.52 -1.84 4.88
N GLN A 428 16.44 -2.89 4.08
CA GLN A 428 17.41 -3.98 4.05
C GLN A 428 18.78 -3.50 3.54
N MET A 429 18.79 -2.60 2.54
CA MET A 429 20.01 -1.96 2.04
C MET A 429 20.62 -1.03 3.08
N ALA A 430 19.80 -0.26 3.81
CA ALA A 430 20.27 0.57 4.91
C ALA A 430 20.91 -0.28 6.03
N ILE A 431 20.26 -1.39 6.42
CA ILE A 431 20.83 -2.30 7.42
C ILE A 431 22.16 -2.87 6.94
N TYR A 432 22.23 -3.36 5.70
CA TYR A 432 23.47 -3.91 5.15
C TYR A 432 24.60 -2.87 5.06
N SER A 433 24.29 -1.65 4.63
CA SER A 433 25.26 -0.56 4.48
C SER A 433 25.69 0.10 5.80
N SER A 434 24.90 -0.07 6.87
CA SER A 434 25.26 0.42 8.21
C SER A 434 26.51 -0.25 8.80
N GLY A 435 26.94 -1.40 8.24
CA GLY A 435 28.08 -2.19 8.73
C GLY A 435 27.81 -2.88 10.07
N TYR A 436 26.57 -2.83 10.57
CA TYR A 436 26.18 -3.44 11.83
C TYR A 436 26.20 -4.98 11.71
N LYS A 437 26.85 -5.63 12.67
CA LYS A 437 27.08 -7.10 12.65
C LYS A 437 26.05 -7.90 13.47
N GLY A 438 25.21 -7.23 14.26
CA GLY A 438 24.15 -7.87 15.04
C GLY A 438 22.96 -8.31 14.17
N TYR A 439 22.24 -9.32 14.64
CA TYR A 439 21.07 -9.88 13.93
C TYR A 439 19.76 -9.18 14.31
N ASP A 440 19.68 -8.67 15.52
CA ASP A 440 18.58 -7.92 16.12
C ASP A 440 18.10 -6.75 15.25
N LEU A 441 19.00 -6.04 14.57
CA LEU A 441 18.63 -4.92 13.69
C LEU A 441 17.76 -5.34 12.50
N TRP A 442 17.87 -6.59 12.05
CA TRP A 442 17.00 -7.14 11.00
C TRP A 442 15.56 -7.37 11.46
N PHE A 443 15.33 -7.42 12.77
CA PHE A 443 14.02 -7.60 13.37
C PHE A 443 13.40 -6.26 13.82
N ALA A 444 14.18 -5.18 13.80
CA ALA A 444 13.76 -3.89 14.36
C ALA A 444 12.62 -3.25 13.55
N PRO A 445 11.63 -2.62 14.23
CA PRO A 445 10.60 -1.85 13.56
C PRO A 445 11.16 -0.49 13.11
N ILE A 446 11.87 -0.45 11.97
CA ILE A 446 12.34 0.80 11.37
C ILE A 446 11.16 1.50 10.69
N ILE A 447 10.64 2.54 11.34
CA ILE A 447 9.44 3.26 10.91
C ILE A 447 9.84 4.35 9.91
N ILE A 448 9.48 4.14 8.63
CA ILE A 448 9.77 5.06 7.52
C ILE A 448 8.50 5.51 6.80
N THR A 449 7.38 5.52 7.53
CA THR A 449 6.03 5.66 6.97
C THR A 449 5.78 7.03 6.34
N GLU A 450 5.53 7.02 5.02
CA GLU A 450 5.14 8.18 4.22
C GLU A 450 3.64 8.56 4.32
N GLY A 451 3.30 9.75 3.82
CA GLY A 451 1.94 10.32 3.85
C GLY A 451 1.11 10.12 2.59
N THR A 452 1.60 9.37 1.61
CA THR A 452 1.02 9.28 0.27
C THR A 452 -0.42 8.78 0.26
N GLN A 453 -0.70 7.66 0.93
CA GLN A 453 -2.06 7.09 0.99
C GLN A 453 -3.06 8.03 1.68
N TRP A 454 -2.64 8.76 2.71
CA TRP A 454 -3.47 9.75 3.38
C TRP A 454 -3.82 10.92 2.44
N CYS A 455 -2.83 11.43 1.69
CA CYS A 455 -3.06 12.49 0.71
C CYS A 455 -4.02 12.03 -0.40
N VAL A 456 -3.84 10.82 -0.91
CA VAL A 456 -4.76 10.19 -1.89
C VAL A 456 -6.19 10.13 -1.35
N ASN A 457 -6.38 9.73 -0.08
CA ASN A 457 -7.69 9.68 0.54
C ASN A 457 -8.27 11.09 0.79
N PHE A 458 -7.44 12.09 1.08
CA PHE A 458 -7.88 13.49 1.15
C PHE A 458 -8.26 14.06 -0.21
N LYS A 459 -7.59 13.66 -1.30
CA LYS A 459 -8.01 13.99 -2.66
C LYS A 459 -9.37 13.39 -2.96
N MET A 460 -9.60 12.14 -2.55
CA MET A 460 -10.92 11.53 -2.68
C MET A 460 -11.99 12.27 -1.89
N CYS A 461 -11.70 12.69 -0.65
CA CYS A 461 -12.59 13.55 0.14
C CYS A 461 -12.96 14.84 -0.62
N GLN A 462 -11.99 15.49 -1.26
CA GLN A 462 -12.22 16.66 -2.10
C GLN A 462 -13.11 16.35 -3.31
N LEU A 463 -12.87 15.24 -4.01
CA LEU A 463 -13.60 14.87 -5.22
C LEU A 463 -15.04 14.45 -4.93
N THR A 464 -15.30 13.87 -3.75
CA THR A 464 -16.64 13.47 -3.32
C THR A 464 -17.32 14.48 -2.40
N GLU A 465 -16.70 15.64 -2.16
CA GLU A 465 -17.18 16.71 -1.27
C GLU A 465 -17.40 16.24 0.19
N THR A 466 -16.66 15.22 0.61
CA THR A 466 -16.74 14.66 1.96
C THR A 466 -15.81 15.40 2.92
N SER A 467 -16.32 15.77 4.09
CA SER A 467 -15.51 16.40 5.13
C SER A 467 -14.40 15.46 5.63
N ILE A 468 -13.16 15.96 5.64
CA ILE A 468 -11.99 15.20 6.11
C ILE A 468 -12.09 14.85 7.59
N ILE A 469 -12.69 15.72 8.41
CA ILE A 469 -12.94 15.43 9.83
C ILE A 469 -13.89 14.23 9.98
N SER A 470 -14.88 14.11 9.10
CA SER A 470 -15.80 12.97 9.06
C SER A 470 -15.05 11.68 8.75
N TYR A 471 -14.17 11.72 7.74
CA TYR A 471 -13.29 10.59 7.38
C TYR A 471 -12.35 10.19 8.53
N LEU A 472 -11.68 11.15 9.17
CA LEU A 472 -10.77 10.87 10.29
C LEU A 472 -11.50 10.28 11.50
N LYS A 473 -12.69 10.80 11.84
CA LYS A 473 -13.53 10.25 12.92
C LYS A 473 -13.91 8.80 12.63
N ALA A 474 -14.37 8.53 11.40
CA ALA A 474 -14.73 7.18 10.98
C ALA A 474 -13.53 6.23 11.02
N TRP A 475 -12.36 6.68 10.57
CA TRP A 475 -11.13 5.90 10.61
C TRP A 475 -10.68 5.57 12.04
N VAL A 476 -10.66 6.56 12.95
CA VAL A 476 -10.27 6.37 14.36
C VAL A 476 -11.22 5.43 15.09
N LEU A 477 -12.52 5.45 14.79
CA LEU A 477 -13.49 4.55 15.43
C LEU A 477 -13.37 3.11 14.91
N THR A 478 -13.05 2.94 13.63
CA THR A 478 -13.04 1.62 12.96
C THR A 478 -11.72 0.87 13.18
N MET A 479 -10.61 1.60 13.37
CA MET A 479 -9.27 1.00 13.56
C MET A 479 -9.17 0.08 14.80
N PRO A 480 -9.56 0.51 16.03
CA PRO A 480 -9.52 -0.36 17.20
C PRO A 480 -10.39 -1.60 17.06
N LEU A 481 -11.57 -1.44 16.44
CA LEU A 481 -12.46 -2.56 16.20
C LEU A 481 -11.85 -3.57 15.22
N SER A 482 -11.22 -3.10 14.15
CA SER A 482 -10.51 -3.98 13.21
C SER A 482 -9.40 -4.76 13.89
N ILE A 483 -8.69 -4.16 14.85
CA ILE A 483 -7.64 -4.84 15.64
C ILE A 483 -8.27 -5.93 16.53
N ILE A 484 -9.38 -5.62 17.21
CA ILE A 484 -10.08 -6.58 18.08
C ILE A 484 -10.62 -7.76 17.27
N VAL A 485 -11.27 -7.51 16.13
CA VAL A 485 -11.79 -8.58 15.28
C VAL A 485 -10.65 -9.40 14.67
N SER A 486 -9.54 -8.77 14.31
CA SER A 486 -8.34 -9.48 13.88
C SER A 486 -7.80 -10.38 14.98
N PHE A 487 -7.70 -9.89 16.22
CA PHE A 487 -7.26 -10.67 17.37
C PHE A 487 -8.13 -11.91 17.54
N ILE A 488 -9.46 -11.74 17.57
CA ILE A 488 -10.41 -12.84 17.76
C ILE A 488 -10.27 -13.85 16.61
N SER A 489 -10.27 -13.38 15.37
CA SER A 489 -10.25 -14.26 14.18
C SER A 489 -8.97 -15.08 14.12
N VAL A 490 -7.80 -14.46 14.29
CA VAL A 490 -6.51 -15.16 14.27
C VAL A 490 -6.40 -16.10 15.47
N SER A 491 -6.85 -15.70 16.66
CA SER A 491 -6.86 -16.56 17.85
C SER A 491 -7.68 -17.82 17.62
N VAL A 492 -8.88 -17.69 17.03
CA VAL A 492 -9.75 -18.83 16.73
C VAL A 492 -9.11 -19.74 15.70
N PHE A 493 -8.60 -19.22 14.59
CA PHE A 493 -7.95 -20.04 13.57
C PHE A 493 -6.73 -20.80 14.11
N TRP A 494 -5.89 -20.13 14.90
CA TRP A 494 -4.70 -20.74 15.46
C TRP A 494 -5.02 -21.78 16.55
N ASN A 495 -6.09 -21.58 17.31
CA ASN A 495 -6.54 -22.58 18.29
C ASN A 495 -7.06 -23.84 17.60
N ILE A 496 -7.81 -23.70 16.50
CA ILE A 496 -8.40 -24.82 15.75
C ILE A 496 -7.33 -25.68 15.08
N ALA A 497 -6.34 -25.08 14.42
CA ALA A 497 -5.33 -25.80 13.66
C ALA A 497 -3.90 -25.30 13.96
N PRO A 498 -2.92 -26.22 14.08
CA PRO A 498 -1.53 -25.82 14.17
C PRO A 498 -1.06 -25.19 12.85
N ILE A 499 0.01 -24.40 12.92
CA ILE A 499 0.65 -23.83 11.74
C ILE A 499 1.22 -24.99 10.90
N PRO A 500 0.93 -25.08 9.59
CA PRO A 500 1.37 -26.20 8.75
C PRO A 500 2.89 -26.17 8.53
N SER A 501 3.61 -26.74 9.49
CA SER A 501 5.03 -27.13 9.50
C SER A 501 5.45 -27.67 10.89
N ALA A 502 4.48 -28.03 11.75
CA ALA A 502 4.69 -28.46 13.13
C ALA A 502 4.70 -29.97 13.26
#